data_AF-A0AAU7Q805-F1
#
_entry.id   AF-A0AAU7Q805-F1
#
_cell.length_a   1.000
_cell.length_b   1.000
_cell.length_c   1.000
_cell.angle_alpha   90.00
_cell.angle_beta   90.00
_cell.angle_gamma   90.00
#
_symmetry.space_group_name_H-M   'P 1'
#
loop_
_entity.id
_entity.type
_entity.pdbx_description
1 polymer ?
#
loop_
_entity_poly.entity_id
_entity_poly.type
_entity_poly.pdbx_seq_one_letter_code
_entity_poly.pdbx_strand_id
1 'polypeptide(L)'
;MATRRAYYGHDRDREYFERVFQSANINFLIGSGASLPAINVLGEIENELQELIRNEEENEYFNKAAEFLKAVWFANNILIGRNHSGESFSPDMIEKTEQTKNNYAEFLFSIEKILTRRRTGLLPRRVNIFTTNYDLFIEYAATKNHNLEFNDGFSRRVSLYNQSAFDAKSFYRSIHATGNLYNYSVELPTVNLIKLHGSLSWKKNDNDIIYVLQDLPPKRFSGRIHRKKWVNAHALILPRKDKFKETLLENVYYDLLRTYSNELDKEGTLLVVFGFSFADEHIELLTKKALRNATLKILVFAYNEASRDIFEAKFSEFSNVEIVYRPGSTLDFGNLNHIITNYLRG
;
A
#
# COMPACT_ATOMS: atom_id res chain seq x y z
N MET A 1 -27.51 -3.44 -0.65
CA MET A 1 -26.60 -4.27 -1.47
C MET A 1 -25.52 -3.39 -2.06
N ALA A 2 -24.31 -3.93 -2.25
CA ALA A 2 -23.23 -3.21 -2.92
C ALA A 2 -23.70 -2.68 -4.27
N THR A 3 -23.32 -1.45 -4.60
CA THR A 3 -23.75 -0.80 -5.84
C THR A 3 -22.67 -0.92 -6.92
N ARG A 4 -23.09 -1.07 -8.18
CA ARG A 4 -22.18 -1.08 -9.32
C ARG A 4 -22.12 0.32 -9.92
N ARG A 5 -20.91 0.83 -10.20
CA ARG A 5 -20.71 2.05 -10.98
C ARG A 5 -19.84 1.76 -12.19
N ALA A 6 -20.47 1.84 -13.36
CA ALA A 6 -19.72 1.88 -14.62
C ALA A 6 -19.09 3.27 -14.78
N TYR A 7 -17.77 3.32 -14.93
CA TYR A 7 -17.05 4.55 -15.24
C TYR A 7 -16.91 4.69 -16.75
N TYR A 8 -17.45 5.79 -17.29
CA TYR A 8 -17.38 6.11 -18.70
C TYR A 8 -16.56 7.38 -18.97
N GLY A 9 -16.21 8.14 -17.93
CA GLY A 9 -15.42 9.37 -18.03
C GLY A 9 -16.23 10.61 -18.42
N HIS A 10 -17.57 10.55 -18.31
CA HIS A 10 -18.45 11.70 -18.54
C HIS A 10 -18.43 12.66 -17.35
N ASP A 11 -18.94 13.88 -17.55
CA ASP A 11 -18.95 14.91 -16.50
C ASP A 11 -19.70 14.50 -15.23
N ARG A 12 -20.73 13.65 -15.35
CA ARG A 12 -21.44 13.08 -14.19
C ARG A 12 -20.53 12.21 -13.31
N ASP A 13 -19.62 11.45 -13.92
CA ASP A 13 -18.64 10.64 -13.17
C ASP A 13 -17.65 11.57 -12.45
N ARG A 14 -17.21 12.64 -13.13
CA ARG A 14 -16.27 13.62 -12.56
C ARG A 14 -16.86 14.35 -11.35
N GLU A 15 -18.06 14.91 -11.48
CA GLU A 15 -18.76 15.59 -10.39
C GLU A 15 -19.03 14.67 -9.20
N TYR A 16 -19.21 13.38 -9.47
CA TYR A 16 -19.41 12.38 -8.43
C TYR A 16 -18.12 12.18 -7.61
N PHE A 17 -17.00 11.87 -8.26
CA PHE A 17 -15.74 11.68 -7.56
C PHE A 17 -15.26 12.97 -6.87
N GLU A 18 -15.46 14.14 -7.49
CA GLU A 18 -15.13 15.42 -6.87
C GLU A 18 -15.79 15.58 -5.49
N ARG A 19 -17.10 15.31 -5.41
CA ARG A 19 -17.86 15.39 -4.17
C ARG A 19 -17.36 14.42 -3.11
N VAL A 20 -17.05 13.19 -3.52
CA VAL A 20 -16.60 12.12 -2.63
C VAL A 20 -15.22 12.41 -2.05
N PHE A 21 -14.26 12.92 -2.84
CA PHE A 21 -12.91 13.22 -2.36
C PHE A 21 -12.80 14.54 -1.59
N GLN A 22 -13.69 15.52 -1.81
CA GLN A 22 -13.64 16.81 -1.10
C GLN A 22 -14.09 16.75 0.36
N SER A 23 -15.03 15.87 0.70
CA SER A 23 -15.78 15.92 1.96
C SER A 23 -15.49 14.78 2.95
N ALA A 24 -14.45 13.97 2.70
CA ALA A 24 -14.21 12.74 3.45
C ALA A 24 -12.82 12.64 4.10
N ASN A 25 -12.66 11.81 5.13
CA ASN A 25 -11.36 11.34 5.59
C ASN A 25 -10.85 10.27 4.59
N ILE A 26 -9.84 10.59 3.78
CA ILE A 26 -9.41 9.71 2.67
C ILE A 26 -8.40 8.68 3.16
N ASN A 27 -8.72 7.42 2.88
CA ASN A 27 -7.84 6.29 3.06
C ASN A 27 -7.76 5.51 1.73
N PHE A 28 -6.57 5.05 1.37
CA PHE A 28 -6.34 4.14 0.26
C PHE A 28 -5.91 2.77 0.79
N LEU A 29 -6.40 1.69 0.19
CA LEU A 29 -5.88 0.34 0.38
C LEU A 29 -5.33 -0.14 -0.96
N ILE A 30 -4.00 -0.18 -1.08
CA ILE A 30 -3.26 -0.51 -2.28
C ILE A 30 -2.66 -1.91 -2.15
N GLY A 31 -3.11 -2.85 -2.97
CA GLY A 31 -2.58 -4.21 -3.02
C GLY A 31 -1.61 -4.45 -4.18
N SER A 32 -1.24 -5.72 -4.37
CA SER A 32 -0.19 -6.14 -5.32
C SER A 32 -0.52 -5.83 -6.78
N GLY A 33 -1.81 -5.69 -7.12
CA GLY A 33 -2.23 -5.29 -8.47
C GLY A 33 -1.75 -3.89 -8.89
N ALA A 34 -1.38 -3.02 -7.95
CA ALA A 34 -0.79 -1.72 -8.26
C ALA A 34 0.69 -1.79 -8.68
N SER A 35 1.38 -2.88 -8.33
CA SER A 35 2.78 -3.08 -8.68
C SER A 35 2.96 -3.80 -10.02
N LEU A 36 1.88 -4.09 -10.74
CA LEU A 36 1.93 -4.56 -12.12
C LEU A 36 2.37 -3.44 -13.07
N PRO A 37 3.19 -3.74 -14.10
CA PRO A 37 3.73 -5.07 -14.46
C PRO A 37 5.09 -5.41 -13.82
N ALA A 38 5.66 -4.57 -12.94
CA ALA A 38 6.99 -4.82 -12.36
C ALA A 38 7.03 -6.04 -11.43
N ILE A 39 5.98 -6.24 -10.65
CA ILE A 39 5.85 -7.34 -9.69
C ILE A 39 4.52 -8.03 -9.95
N ASN A 40 4.57 -9.34 -10.14
CA ASN A 40 3.37 -10.14 -10.34
C ASN A 40 2.54 -10.19 -9.05
N VAL A 41 1.22 -10.29 -9.22
CA VAL A 41 0.29 -10.47 -8.09
C VAL A 41 0.58 -11.77 -7.35
N LEU A 42 0.40 -11.76 -6.02
CA LEU A 42 0.59 -12.94 -5.18
C LEU A 42 -0.36 -14.09 -5.58
N GLY A 43 -1.59 -13.78 -6.00
CA GLY A 43 -2.53 -14.77 -6.56
C GLY A 43 -2.64 -16.03 -5.70
N GLU A 44 -2.38 -17.20 -6.31
CA GLU A 44 -2.40 -18.50 -5.65
C GLU A 44 -1.17 -18.78 -4.77
N ILE A 45 -0.10 -17.97 -4.83
CA ILE A 45 1.13 -18.23 -4.08
C ILE A 45 0.83 -18.30 -2.58
N GLU A 46 -0.09 -17.48 -2.06
CA GLU A 46 -0.51 -17.54 -0.65
C GLU A 46 -1.15 -18.89 -0.31
N ASN A 47 -2.09 -19.35 -1.14
CA ASN A 47 -2.76 -20.65 -0.97
C ASN A 47 -1.74 -21.79 -1.08
N GLU A 48 -0.91 -21.78 -2.11
CA GLU A 48 0.13 -22.79 -2.33
C GLU A 48 1.15 -22.84 -1.18
N LEU A 49 1.57 -21.68 -0.66
CA LEU A 49 2.45 -21.61 0.52
C LEU A 49 1.75 -22.20 1.76
N GLN A 50 0.45 -21.95 1.93
CA GLN A 50 -0.34 -22.56 3.02
C GLN A 50 -0.48 -24.08 2.85
N GLU A 51 -0.69 -24.57 1.63
CA GLU A 51 -0.77 -26.01 1.36
C GLU A 51 0.57 -26.71 1.62
N LEU A 52 1.69 -26.10 1.22
CA LEU A 52 3.03 -26.61 1.50
C LEU A 52 3.30 -26.68 3.02
N ILE A 53 2.80 -25.71 3.80
CA ILE A 53 2.87 -25.77 5.26
C ILE A 53 2.01 -26.93 5.79
N ARG A 54 0.76 -27.06 5.32
CA ARG A 54 -0.18 -28.10 5.74
C ARG A 54 0.36 -29.51 5.46
N ASN A 55 1.09 -29.66 4.35
CA ASN A 55 1.73 -30.91 3.96
C ASN A 55 3.11 -31.11 4.61
N GLU A 56 3.56 -30.21 5.49
CA GLU A 56 4.87 -30.22 6.15
C GLU A 56 6.08 -30.16 5.18
N GLU A 57 5.88 -29.62 3.98
CA GLU A 57 6.86 -29.51 2.90
C GLU A 57 7.74 -28.25 3.04
N GLU A 58 8.45 -28.15 4.16
CA GLU A 58 9.19 -26.94 4.55
C GLU A 58 10.21 -26.46 3.48
N ASN A 59 10.84 -27.38 2.76
CA ASN A 59 11.86 -27.03 1.76
C ASN A 59 11.28 -26.34 0.53
N GLU A 60 10.13 -26.83 0.06
CA GLU A 60 9.43 -26.25 -1.08
C GLU A 60 8.87 -24.88 -0.71
N TYR A 61 8.32 -24.76 0.50
CA TYR A 61 7.89 -23.49 1.07
C TYR A 61 9.00 -22.44 1.01
N PHE A 62 10.20 -22.74 1.54
CA PHE A 62 11.31 -21.78 1.51
C PHE A 62 11.86 -21.54 0.11
N ASN A 63 11.70 -22.47 -0.83
CA ASN A 63 12.06 -22.23 -2.22
C ASN A 63 11.12 -21.21 -2.86
N LYS A 64 9.81 -21.47 -2.78
CA LYS A 64 8.73 -20.64 -3.29
C LYS A 64 8.78 -19.22 -2.71
N ALA A 65 8.93 -19.11 -1.38
CA ALA A 65 9.05 -17.83 -0.70
C ALA A 65 10.32 -17.07 -1.12
N ALA A 66 11.45 -17.76 -1.32
CA ALA A 66 12.68 -17.10 -1.77
C ALA A 66 12.58 -16.61 -3.22
N GLU A 67 11.92 -17.36 -4.11
CA GLU A 67 11.66 -16.94 -5.49
C GLU A 67 10.76 -15.70 -5.54
N PHE A 68 9.68 -15.70 -4.75
CA PHE A 68 8.81 -14.54 -4.62
C PHE A 68 9.56 -13.30 -4.11
N LEU A 69 10.30 -13.43 -3.00
CA LEU A 69 11.07 -12.31 -2.45
C LEU A 69 12.12 -11.81 -3.44
N LYS A 70 12.76 -12.71 -4.20
CA LYS A 70 13.70 -12.32 -5.26
C LYS A 70 13.04 -11.47 -6.34
N ALA A 71 11.82 -11.80 -6.76
CA ALA A 71 11.09 -11.00 -7.74
C ALA A 71 10.84 -9.56 -7.25
N VAL A 72 10.38 -9.39 -6.00
CA VAL A 72 10.20 -8.07 -5.37
C VAL A 72 11.55 -7.33 -5.26
N TRP A 73 12.60 -8.05 -4.86
CA TRP A 73 13.96 -7.51 -4.77
C TRP A 73 14.50 -7.02 -6.11
N PHE A 74 14.25 -7.74 -7.21
CA PHE A 74 14.71 -7.31 -8.53
C PHE A 74 14.06 -5.99 -8.95
N ALA A 75 12.75 -5.86 -8.80
CA ALA A 75 12.05 -4.61 -9.07
C ALA A 75 12.58 -3.47 -8.19
N ASN A 76 12.80 -3.72 -6.89
CA ASN A 76 13.36 -2.74 -5.97
C ASN A 76 14.80 -2.32 -6.35
N ASN A 77 15.63 -3.28 -6.76
CA ASN A 77 17.01 -3.03 -7.16
C ASN A 77 17.09 -2.19 -8.44
N ILE A 78 16.21 -2.44 -9.42
CA ILE A 78 16.07 -1.61 -10.61
C ILE A 78 15.64 -0.19 -10.20
N LEU A 79 14.65 -0.06 -9.31
CA LEU A 79 14.14 1.23 -8.83
C LEU A 79 15.22 2.13 -8.21
N ILE A 80 16.15 1.53 -7.44
CA ILE A 80 17.24 2.25 -6.76
C ILE A 80 18.58 2.20 -7.52
N GLY A 81 18.61 1.66 -8.73
CA GLY A 81 19.81 1.57 -9.56
C GLY A 81 20.94 0.70 -8.98
N ARG A 82 20.60 -0.32 -8.18
CA ARG A 82 21.58 -1.28 -7.63
C ARG A 82 21.61 -2.55 -8.46
N ASN A 83 22.80 -3.03 -8.79
CA ASN A 83 22.97 -4.35 -9.37
C ASN A 83 24.29 -5.00 -8.91
N HIS A 84 24.40 -6.31 -9.09
CA HIS A 84 25.67 -7.00 -8.96
C HIS A 84 26.65 -6.48 -10.03
N SER A 85 27.92 -6.29 -9.66
CA SER A 85 28.95 -5.80 -10.56
C SER A 85 29.02 -6.65 -11.84
N GLY A 86 28.94 -5.99 -13.00
CA GLY A 86 29.03 -6.62 -14.32
C GLY A 86 27.72 -7.21 -14.88
N GLU A 87 26.60 -7.06 -14.17
CA GLU A 87 25.29 -7.52 -14.64
C GLU A 87 24.41 -6.33 -15.05
N SER A 88 23.54 -6.55 -16.03
CA SER A 88 22.47 -5.62 -16.40
C SER A 88 21.15 -6.37 -16.37
N PHE A 89 20.09 -5.71 -15.91
CA PHE A 89 18.74 -6.25 -16.00
C PHE A 89 18.31 -6.29 -17.46
N SER A 90 17.45 -7.24 -17.83
CA SER A 90 16.87 -7.27 -19.18
C SER A 90 16.10 -5.97 -19.46
N PRO A 91 16.13 -5.45 -20.70
CA PRO A 91 15.38 -4.24 -21.07
C PRO A 91 13.89 -4.30 -20.70
N ASP A 92 13.24 -5.46 -20.87
CA ASP A 92 11.82 -5.68 -20.52
C ASP A 92 11.53 -5.47 -19.02
N MET A 93 12.37 -6.02 -18.13
CA MET A 93 12.23 -5.79 -16.68
C MET A 93 12.42 -4.31 -16.29
N ILE A 94 13.34 -3.61 -16.97
CA ILE A 94 13.57 -2.18 -16.74
C ILE A 94 12.34 -1.38 -17.17
N GLU A 95 11.82 -1.66 -18.37
CA GLU A 95 10.61 -1.01 -18.89
C GLU A 95 9.40 -1.21 -17.98
N LYS A 96 9.15 -2.45 -17.54
CA LYS A 96 8.05 -2.78 -16.61
C LYS A 96 8.19 -2.06 -15.26
N THR A 97 9.42 -1.96 -14.74
CA THR A 97 9.72 -1.27 -13.49
C THR A 97 9.52 0.24 -13.64
N GLU A 98 10.00 0.83 -14.73
CA GLU A 98 9.84 2.26 -15.01
C GLU A 98 8.36 2.62 -15.24
N GLN A 99 7.59 1.77 -15.92
CA GLN A 99 6.14 1.96 -16.06
C GLN A 99 5.45 1.97 -14.69
N THR A 100 5.74 0.99 -13.85
CA THR A 100 5.15 0.88 -12.50
C THR A 100 5.53 2.08 -11.64
N LYS A 101 6.81 2.47 -11.67
CA LYS A 101 7.35 3.67 -11.00
C LYS A 101 6.62 4.95 -11.44
N ASN A 102 6.39 5.13 -12.74
CA ASN A 102 5.66 6.29 -13.25
C ASN A 102 4.20 6.29 -12.76
N ASN A 103 3.53 5.13 -12.72
CA ASN A 103 2.17 5.04 -12.18
C ASN A 103 2.10 5.44 -10.70
N TYR A 104 3.06 5.01 -9.86
CA TYR A 104 3.10 5.45 -8.46
C TYR A 104 3.44 6.94 -8.29
N ALA A 105 4.28 7.50 -9.16
CA ALA A 105 4.57 8.93 -9.18
C ALA A 105 3.33 9.76 -9.54
N GLU A 106 2.59 9.37 -10.58
CA GLU A 106 1.32 9.99 -10.95
C GLU A 106 0.26 9.84 -9.84
N PHE A 107 0.24 8.71 -9.15
CA PHE A 107 -0.65 8.49 -8.01
C PHE A 107 -0.42 9.49 -6.87
N LEU A 108 0.84 9.67 -6.44
CA LEU A 108 1.15 10.65 -5.40
C LEU A 108 0.93 12.09 -5.87
N PHE A 109 1.20 12.40 -7.14
CA PHE A 109 0.86 13.70 -7.71
C PHE A 109 -0.65 13.95 -7.73
N SER A 110 -1.44 12.91 -8.01
CA SER A 110 -2.91 12.97 -7.90
C SER A 110 -3.33 13.32 -6.47
N ILE A 111 -2.75 12.64 -5.47
CA ILE A 111 -3.01 12.90 -4.04
C ILE A 111 -2.63 14.32 -3.62
N GLU A 112 -1.47 14.81 -4.07
CA GLU A 112 -1.04 16.20 -3.82
C GLU A 112 -2.08 17.21 -4.31
N LYS A 113 -2.60 17.02 -5.52
CA LYS A 113 -3.64 17.89 -6.07
C LYS A 113 -4.92 17.83 -5.23
N ILE A 114 -5.31 16.66 -4.74
CA ILE A 114 -6.48 16.53 -3.84
C ILE A 114 -6.25 17.38 -2.59
N LEU A 115 -5.12 17.18 -1.91
CA LEU A 115 -4.82 17.82 -0.64
C LEU A 115 -4.69 19.34 -0.76
N THR A 116 -4.07 19.81 -1.84
CA THR A 116 -3.89 21.24 -2.11
C THR A 116 -5.21 21.95 -2.41
N ARG A 117 -6.14 21.26 -3.09
CA ARG A 117 -7.43 21.84 -3.49
C ARG A 117 -8.54 21.70 -2.46
N ARG A 118 -8.30 21.02 -1.34
CA ARG A 118 -9.24 20.99 -0.22
C ARG A 118 -9.44 22.40 0.33
N ARG A 119 -10.59 22.99 -0.03
CA ARG A 119 -10.99 24.37 0.31
C ARG A 119 -11.40 24.53 1.77
N THR A 120 -11.73 23.44 2.47
CA THR A 120 -12.26 23.49 3.84
C THR A 120 -11.16 23.22 4.86
N GLY A 121 -10.99 24.12 5.85
CA GLY A 121 -10.14 23.90 7.02
C GLY A 121 -10.75 22.97 8.08
N LEU A 122 -11.89 22.33 7.79
CA LEU A 122 -12.63 21.46 8.71
C LEU A 122 -12.05 20.04 8.79
N LEU A 123 -11.43 19.57 7.71
CA LEU A 123 -10.83 18.24 7.65
C LEU A 123 -9.30 18.36 7.60
N PRO A 124 -8.56 17.45 8.25
CA PRO A 124 -7.12 17.41 8.15
C PRO A 124 -6.68 17.30 6.69
N ARG A 125 -5.60 18.00 6.33
CA ARG A 125 -4.96 17.85 5.02
C ARG A 125 -4.11 16.58 4.95
N ARG A 126 -4.74 15.44 5.20
CA ARG A 126 -4.06 14.15 5.33
C ARG A 126 -4.73 13.07 4.49
N VAL A 127 -3.89 12.17 3.98
CA VAL A 127 -4.30 10.92 3.33
C VAL A 127 -3.52 9.79 3.97
N ASN A 128 -4.19 8.69 4.30
CA ASN A 128 -3.53 7.46 4.70
C ASN A 128 -3.52 6.47 3.53
N ILE A 129 -2.38 5.88 3.25
CA ILE A 129 -2.20 4.81 2.26
C ILE A 129 -1.83 3.54 3.03
N PHE A 130 -2.77 2.62 3.11
CA PHE A 130 -2.55 1.27 3.59
C PHE A 130 -2.08 0.40 2.43
N THR A 131 -1.06 -0.41 2.65
CA THR A 131 -0.62 -1.36 1.63
C THR A 131 -0.16 -2.68 2.26
N THR A 132 -0.40 -3.76 1.54
CA THR A 132 0.16 -5.08 1.82
C THR A 132 1.43 -5.35 1.00
N ASN A 133 1.86 -4.38 0.18
CA ASN A 133 2.99 -4.53 -0.72
C ASN A 133 4.31 -4.31 0.02
N TYR A 134 5.30 -5.14 -0.31
CA TYR A 134 6.63 -5.11 0.28
C TYR A 134 7.60 -4.16 -0.44
N ASP A 135 7.26 -3.74 -1.66
CA ASP A 135 8.07 -2.90 -2.53
C ASP A 135 8.17 -1.45 -2.05
N LEU A 136 9.13 -0.68 -2.60
CA LEU A 136 9.43 0.70 -2.19
C LEU A 136 8.94 1.76 -3.19
N PHE A 137 7.98 1.43 -4.06
CA PHE A 137 7.56 2.35 -5.13
C PHE A 137 6.91 3.62 -4.60
N ILE A 138 6.10 3.53 -3.53
CA ILE A 138 5.45 4.69 -2.92
C ILE A 138 6.50 5.60 -2.26
N GLU A 139 7.44 5.02 -1.51
CA GLU A 139 8.55 5.78 -0.92
C GLU A 139 9.38 6.49 -1.99
N TYR A 140 9.71 5.79 -3.08
CA TYR A 140 10.43 6.39 -4.19
C TYR A 140 9.64 7.55 -4.82
N ALA A 141 8.35 7.34 -5.09
CA ALA A 141 7.49 8.39 -5.63
C ALA A 141 7.43 9.61 -4.70
N ALA A 142 7.44 9.40 -3.38
CA ALA A 142 7.44 10.48 -2.41
C ALA A 142 8.72 11.32 -2.48
N THR A 143 9.88 10.73 -2.80
CA THR A 143 11.12 11.49 -3.01
C THR A 143 11.05 12.49 -4.18
N LYS A 144 10.09 12.32 -5.09
CA LYS A 144 9.88 13.22 -6.23
C LYS A 144 8.86 14.32 -5.96
N ASN A 145 8.06 14.19 -4.91
CA ASN A 145 7.05 15.18 -4.54
C ASN A 145 7.45 15.95 -3.28
N HIS A 146 7.89 17.20 -3.45
CA HIS A 146 8.35 18.04 -2.34
C HIS A 146 7.21 18.82 -1.66
N ASN A 147 5.99 18.77 -2.20
CA ASN A 147 4.84 19.52 -1.68
C ASN A 147 4.07 18.74 -0.61
N LEU A 148 4.45 17.49 -0.36
CA LEU A 148 3.83 16.58 0.59
C LEU A 148 4.82 16.22 1.69
N GLU A 149 4.38 16.33 2.94
CA GLU A 149 5.06 15.67 4.04
C GLU A 149 4.78 14.17 3.96
N PHE A 150 5.83 13.38 3.79
CA PHE A 150 5.73 11.93 3.76
C PHE A 150 6.08 11.34 5.13
N ASN A 151 5.25 10.42 5.59
CA ASN A 151 5.43 9.70 6.85
C ASN A 151 5.21 8.19 6.62
N ASP A 152 6.28 7.42 6.68
CA ASP A 152 6.28 5.95 6.53
C ASP A 152 6.28 5.20 7.88
N GLY A 153 6.06 5.93 8.98
CA GLY A 153 6.09 5.39 10.33
C GLY A 153 7.47 5.38 10.97
N PHE A 154 8.54 5.70 10.24
CA PHE A 154 9.87 5.82 10.83
C PHE A 154 10.12 7.21 11.38
N SER A 155 10.70 7.25 12.58
CA SER A 155 11.08 8.49 13.24
C SER A 155 12.14 9.22 12.42
N ARG A 156 11.94 10.53 12.21
CA ARG A 156 12.98 11.42 11.65
C ARG A 156 14.16 11.64 12.62
N ARG A 157 14.09 11.10 13.85
CA ARG A 157 15.24 11.06 14.76
C ARG A 157 16.13 9.90 14.34
N VAL A 158 17.18 10.24 13.60
CA VAL A 158 18.15 9.27 13.12
C VAL A 158 19.21 9.02 14.18
N SER A 159 19.57 7.76 14.39
CA SER A 159 20.71 7.38 15.23
C SER A 159 22.03 7.82 14.61
N LEU A 160 23.13 7.78 15.39
CA LEU A 160 24.48 8.06 14.88
C LEU A 160 24.92 7.11 13.75
N TYR A 161 24.25 5.95 13.60
CA TYR A 161 24.47 4.98 12.53
C TYR A 161 23.56 5.19 11.31
N ASN A 162 22.92 6.35 11.21
CA ASN A 162 21.95 6.67 10.17
C ASN A 162 20.73 5.72 10.14
N GLN A 163 20.29 5.22 11.31
CA GLN A 163 19.14 4.32 11.43
C GLN A 163 17.96 5.04 12.08
N SER A 164 16.77 4.85 11.50
CA SER A 164 15.51 5.40 12.02
C SER A 164 14.68 4.28 12.63
N ALA A 165 14.20 4.47 13.86
CA ALA A 165 13.33 3.52 14.55
C ALA A 165 11.85 3.73 14.16
N PHE A 166 11.10 2.64 14.08
CA PHE A 166 9.68 2.64 13.77
C PHE A 166 8.86 3.15 14.97
N ASP A 167 7.92 4.05 14.70
CA ASP A 167 7.02 4.64 15.68
C ASP A 167 5.62 4.75 15.08
N ALA A 168 4.76 3.76 15.35
CA ALA A 168 3.37 3.76 14.89
C ALA A 168 2.58 4.99 15.38
N LYS A 169 2.99 5.63 16.49
CA LYS A 169 2.31 6.82 17.00
C LYS A 169 2.54 8.04 16.10
N SER A 170 3.56 8.00 15.23
CA SER A 170 3.86 9.07 14.29
C SER A 170 2.70 9.35 13.32
N PHE A 171 1.90 8.35 12.95
CA PHE A 171 0.76 8.50 12.02
C PHE A 171 -0.32 9.45 12.54
N TYR A 172 -0.39 9.66 13.85
CA TYR A 172 -1.36 10.56 14.49
C TYR A 172 -0.85 12.01 14.59
N ARG A 173 0.41 12.30 14.22
CA ARG A 173 1.00 13.64 14.33
C ARG A 173 0.48 14.58 13.24
N SER A 174 0.29 15.85 13.60
CA SER A 174 0.02 16.95 12.68
C SER A 174 1.30 17.76 12.48
N ILE A 175 1.57 18.18 11.24
CA ILE A 175 2.69 19.06 10.92
C ILE A 175 2.13 20.39 10.46
N HIS A 176 2.60 21.46 11.08
CA HIS A 176 2.17 22.82 10.77
C HIS A 176 3.39 23.68 10.42
N ALA A 177 3.24 24.53 9.41
CA ALA A 177 4.17 25.60 9.09
C ALA A 177 3.68 26.91 9.70
N THR A 178 4.58 27.66 10.34
CA THR A 178 4.31 28.97 10.92
C THR A 178 5.14 30.05 10.22
N GLY A 179 4.50 31.14 9.83
CA GLY A 179 5.20 32.29 9.25
C GLY A 179 5.98 33.09 10.29
N ASN A 180 7.11 33.68 9.89
CA ASN A 180 7.98 34.44 10.81
C ASN A 180 7.35 35.75 11.35
N LEU A 181 6.35 36.29 10.65
CA LEU A 181 5.74 37.60 10.95
C LEU A 181 4.27 37.55 11.43
N TYR A 182 3.65 36.38 11.51
CA TYR A 182 2.24 36.27 11.88
C TYR A 182 1.93 34.98 12.65
N ASN A 183 0.99 35.04 13.60
CA ASN A 183 0.43 33.89 14.33
C ASN A 183 -0.41 32.93 13.45
N TYR A 184 -0.19 32.91 12.13
CA TYR A 184 -0.87 31.98 11.23
C TYR A 184 -0.07 30.68 11.14
N SER A 185 -0.75 29.60 11.49
CA SER A 185 -0.27 28.23 11.38
C SER A 185 -1.08 27.53 10.28
N VAL A 186 -0.39 26.96 9.29
CA VAL A 186 -1.02 26.20 8.21
C VAL A 186 -0.62 24.74 8.33
N GLU A 187 -1.59 23.84 8.41
CA GLU A 187 -1.33 22.41 8.36
C GLU A 187 -0.76 22.03 6.98
N LEU A 188 0.38 21.35 6.99
CA LEU A 188 1.03 20.87 5.78
C LEU A 188 0.33 19.60 5.26
N PRO A 189 0.08 19.50 3.94
CA PRO A 189 -0.38 18.27 3.31
C PRO A 189 0.49 17.08 3.70
N THR A 190 -0.09 16.06 4.34
CA THR A 190 0.67 14.90 4.83
C THR A 190 0.11 13.61 4.23
N VAL A 191 1.00 12.74 3.78
CA VAL A 191 0.69 11.38 3.35
C VAL A 191 1.32 10.38 4.33
N ASN A 192 0.48 9.60 5.00
CA ASN A 192 0.90 8.51 5.85
C ASN A 192 0.93 7.21 5.04
N LEU A 193 2.07 6.55 4.94
CA LEU A 193 2.22 5.22 4.36
C LEU A 193 2.25 4.17 5.48
N ILE A 194 1.24 3.30 5.51
CA ILE A 194 1.06 2.26 6.53
C ILE A 194 1.18 0.90 5.86
N LYS A 195 2.34 0.26 6.03
CA LYS A 195 2.65 -1.05 5.45
C LYS A 195 2.21 -2.18 6.38
N LEU A 196 1.01 -2.69 6.14
CA LEU A 196 0.39 -3.72 6.99
C LEU A 196 1.24 -4.98 7.08
N HIS A 197 1.92 -5.38 6.00
CA HIS A 197 2.73 -6.61 6.00
C HIS A 197 4.23 -6.39 6.18
N GLY A 198 4.64 -5.16 6.57
CA GLY A 198 6.03 -4.76 6.61
C GLY A 198 6.58 -4.41 5.22
N SER A 199 7.90 -4.27 5.12
CA SER A 199 8.59 -3.78 3.91
C SER A 199 9.94 -4.44 3.74
N LEU A 200 10.48 -4.44 2.51
CA LEU A 200 11.88 -4.80 2.28
C LEU A 200 12.88 -3.89 3.02
N SER A 201 12.47 -2.67 3.35
CA SER A 201 13.27 -1.72 4.12
C SER A 201 13.23 -1.97 5.64
N TRP A 202 12.40 -2.89 6.14
CA TRP A 202 12.27 -3.13 7.58
C TRP A 202 13.28 -4.18 8.03
N LYS A 203 14.04 -3.84 9.07
CA LYS A 203 14.95 -4.78 9.74
C LYS A 203 14.68 -4.78 11.23
N LYS A 204 14.57 -5.96 11.82
CA LYS A 204 14.49 -6.11 13.27
C LYS A 204 15.85 -5.84 13.91
N ASN A 205 15.87 -4.98 14.92
CA ASN A 205 17.03 -4.71 15.75
C ASN A 205 16.62 -4.77 17.23
N ASP A 206 16.94 -5.89 17.88
CA ASP A 206 16.52 -6.19 19.25
C ASP A 206 14.99 -6.09 19.46
N ASN A 207 14.57 -5.02 20.14
CA ASN A 207 13.17 -4.71 20.47
C ASN A 207 12.56 -3.62 19.56
N ASP A 208 13.27 -3.16 18.53
CA ASP A 208 12.79 -2.14 17.61
C ASP A 208 12.82 -2.62 16.16
N ILE A 209 12.02 -1.97 15.31
CA ILE A 209 12.13 -2.08 13.86
C ILE A 209 12.86 -0.85 13.35
N ILE A 210 13.91 -1.05 12.55
CA ILE A 210 14.69 0.03 11.96
C ILE A 210 14.60 0.02 10.44
N TYR A 211 14.70 1.21 9.84
CA TYR A 211 14.78 1.37 8.40
C TYR A 211 16.20 1.03 7.91
N VAL A 212 16.34 0.00 7.09
CA VAL A 212 17.60 -0.42 6.47
C VAL A 212 17.36 -0.91 5.05
N LEU A 213 18.06 -0.32 4.08
CA LEU A 213 18.18 -0.89 2.74
C LEU A 213 19.17 -2.04 2.79
N GLN A 214 18.65 -3.26 2.82
CA GLN A 214 19.45 -4.48 2.91
C GLN A 214 20.36 -4.67 1.67
N ASP A 215 21.35 -5.56 1.82
CA ASP A 215 22.27 -5.91 0.74
C ASP A 215 21.58 -6.73 -0.37
N LEU A 216 22.21 -6.78 -1.54
CA LEU A 216 21.70 -7.53 -2.69
C LEU A 216 21.44 -9.01 -2.33
N PRO A 217 20.35 -9.61 -2.86
CA PRO A 217 20.04 -11.00 -2.61
C PRO A 217 21.17 -11.90 -3.15
N PRO A 218 21.51 -13.02 -2.48
CA PRO A 218 22.58 -13.89 -2.92
C PRO A 218 22.23 -14.54 -4.28
N LYS A 219 23.20 -14.54 -5.21
CA LYS A 219 23.05 -15.13 -6.55
C LYS A 219 22.60 -16.60 -6.49
N ARG A 220 23.26 -17.39 -5.64
CA ARG A 220 22.89 -18.77 -5.33
C ARG A 220 22.90 -18.96 -3.82
N PHE A 221 21.93 -19.70 -3.31
CA PHE A 221 21.96 -20.12 -1.91
C PHE A 221 22.89 -21.32 -1.79
N SER A 222 23.88 -21.25 -0.90
CA SER A 222 24.85 -22.32 -0.60
C SER A 222 24.25 -23.53 0.15
N GLY A 223 22.92 -23.64 0.19
CA GLY A 223 22.18 -24.73 0.83
C GLY A 223 20.85 -24.28 1.43
N ARG A 224 20.06 -25.26 1.88
CA ARG A 224 18.72 -25.06 2.48
C ARG A 224 18.77 -24.13 3.70
N ILE A 225 19.78 -24.29 4.56
CA ILE A 225 19.97 -23.50 5.79
C ILE A 225 20.15 -22.01 5.47
N HIS A 226 20.96 -21.67 4.46
CA HIS A 226 21.21 -20.29 4.06
C HIS A 226 19.95 -19.63 3.47
N ARG A 227 19.17 -20.39 2.69
CA ARG A 227 17.89 -19.91 2.14
C ARG A 227 16.88 -19.62 3.25
N LYS A 228 16.68 -20.56 4.17
CA LYS A 228 15.80 -20.39 5.33
C LYS A 228 16.21 -19.19 6.18
N LYS A 229 17.51 -19.05 6.45
CA LYS A 229 18.05 -17.91 7.19
C LYS A 229 17.80 -16.58 6.47
N TRP A 230 17.97 -16.53 5.15
CA TRP A 230 17.73 -15.32 4.35
C TRP A 230 16.26 -14.94 4.33
N VAL A 231 15.33 -15.88 4.09
CA VAL A 231 13.89 -15.61 4.12
C VAL A 231 13.45 -15.11 5.50
N ASN A 232 13.88 -15.78 6.58
CA ASN A 232 13.50 -15.40 7.94
C ASN A 232 14.16 -14.12 8.45
N ALA A 233 15.24 -13.65 7.83
CA ALA A 233 15.89 -12.39 8.20
C ALA A 233 15.05 -11.16 7.81
N HIS A 234 14.12 -11.32 6.88
CA HIS A 234 13.23 -10.23 6.49
C HIS A 234 12.14 -10.05 7.54
N ALA A 235 11.94 -8.82 8.01
CA ALA A 235 10.84 -8.45 8.90
C ALA A 235 9.52 -8.32 8.11
N LEU A 236 9.14 -9.39 7.43
CA LEU A 236 7.95 -9.45 6.58
C LEU A 236 6.92 -10.37 7.19
N ILE A 237 5.69 -9.88 7.17
CA ILE A 237 4.52 -10.65 7.54
C ILE A 237 4.07 -11.32 6.26
N LEU A 238 4.44 -12.58 6.13
CA LEU A 238 3.87 -13.43 5.08
C LEU A 238 2.42 -13.74 5.49
N PRO A 239 1.45 -13.73 4.55
CA PRO A 239 0.06 -14.09 4.81
C PRO A 239 0.00 -15.53 5.36
N ARG A 240 -0.12 -15.67 6.68
CA ARG A 240 -0.12 -16.96 7.39
C ARG A 240 -1.36 -17.01 8.28
N LYS A 241 -1.95 -18.20 8.38
CA LYS A 241 -2.98 -18.50 9.39
C LYS A 241 -2.42 -18.87 10.76
N ASP A 242 -1.15 -19.28 10.88
CA ASP A 242 -0.65 -19.74 12.17
C ASP A 242 0.80 -19.35 12.50
N LYS A 243 0.90 -18.68 13.66
CA LYS A 243 2.06 -18.54 14.55
C LYS A 243 3.27 -17.77 14.01
N PHE A 244 3.22 -16.46 14.22
CA PHE A 244 4.43 -15.67 14.45
C PHE A 244 5.01 -16.07 15.81
N LYS A 245 6.27 -16.49 15.85
CA LYS A 245 7.02 -16.75 17.12
C LYS A 245 7.67 -15.48 17.67
N GLU A 246 7.33 -14.31 17.15
CA GLU A 246 8.02 -13.06 17.48
C GLU A 246 7.03 -11.97 17.93
N THR A 247 6.99 -11.76 19.24
CA THR A 247 6.10 -10.81 19.93
C THR A 247 6.20 -9.37 19.42
N LEU A 248 7.39 -8.94 18.98
CA LEU A 248 7.59 -7.55 18.55
C LEU A 248 6.92 -7.22 17.21
N LEU A 249 7.18 -8.02 16.17
CA LEU A 249 6.57 -7.81 14.85
C LEU A 249 5.06 -7.98 14.93
N GLU A 250 4.61 -8.89 15.79
CA GLU A 250 3.20 -9.08 16.10
C GLU A 250 2.59 -7.83 16.76
N ASN A 251 3.25 -7.23 17.76
CA ASN A 251 2.77 -5.99 18.37
C ASN A 251 2.65 -4.85 17.36
N VAL A 252 3.70 -4.63 16.55
CA VAL A 252 3.68 -3.60 15.50
C VAL A 252 2.56 -3.88 14.51
N TYR A 253 2.42 -5.13 14.07
CA TYR A 253 1.33 -5.52 13.16
C TYR A 253 -0.06 -5.21 13.73
N TYR A 254 -0.31 -5.58 14.99
CA TYR A 254 -1.58 -5.28 15.64
C TYR A 254 -1.81 -3.78 15.77
N ASP A 255 -0.78 -2.99 16.05
CA ASP A 255 -0.89 -1.52 16.08
C ASP A 255 -1.26 -0.94 14.70
N LEU A 256 -0.74 -1.51 13.60
CA LEU A 256 -1.08 -1.10 12.25
C LEU A 256 -2.50 -1.51 11.86
N LEU A 257 -2.91 -2.74 12.17
CA LEU A 257 -4.29 -3.20 11.96
C LEU A 257 -5.29 -2.40 12.80
N ARG A 258 -4.91 -2.05 14.03
CA ARG A 258 -5.71 -1.17 14.88
C ARG A 258 -5.81 0.22 14.29
N THR A 259 -4.71 0.76 13.77
CA THR A 259 -4.70 2.04 13.06
C THR A 259 -5.64 1.98 11.84
N TYR A 260 -5.58 0.90 11.04
CA TYR A 260 -6.51 0.67 9.94
C TYR A 260 -7.97 0.69 10.40
N SER A 261 -8.32 -0.10 11.43
CA SER A 261 -9.69 -0.13 11.97
C SER A 261 -10.15 1.25 12.46
N ASN A 262 -9.30 1.93 13.24
CA ASN A 262 -9.62 3.25 13.79
C ASN A 262 -9.88 4.30 12.70
N GLU A 263 -9.12 4.28 11.60
CA GLU A 263 -9.33 5.21 10.49
C GLU A 263 -10.66 4.95 9.76
N LEU A 264 -11.09 3.69 9.65
CA LEU A 264 -12.37 3.33 9.05
C LEU A 264 -13.58 3.62 9.95
N ASP A 265 -13.39 3.62 11.27
CA ASP A 265 -14.43 3.92 12.24
C ASP A 265 -14.72 5.44 12.38
N LYS A 266 -13.87 6.30 11.81
CA LYS A 266 -14.11 7.76 11.79
C LYS A 266 -15.36 8.12 10.98
N GLU A 267 -16.00 9.21 11.39
CA GLU A 267 -17.13 9.75 10.64
C GLU A 267 -16.68 10.32 9.29
N GLY A 268 -17.50 10.09 8.26
CA GLY A 268 -17.26 10.59 6.92
C GLY A 268 -15.99 10.03 6.29
N THR A 269 -15.64 8.77 6.58
CA THR A 269 -14.46 8.12 5.98
C THR A 269 -14.74 7.61 4.57
N LEU A 270 -13.76 7.82 3.68
CA LEU A 270 -13.68 7.20 2.36
C LEU A 270 -12.52 6.21 2.34
N LEU A 271 -12.79 4.95 1.99
CA LEU A 271 -11.77 3.97 1.66
C LEU A 271 -11.78 3.69 0.15
N VAL A 272 -10.68 3.99 -0.53
CA VAL A 272 -10.47 3.63 -1.95
C VAL A 272 -9.60 2.40 -2.02
N VAL A 273 -10.10 1.32 -2.63
CA VAL A 273 -9.40 0.04 -2.74
C VAL A 273 -9.00 -0.20 -4.18
N PHE A 274 -7.71 -0.47 -4.40
CA PHE A 274 -7.17 -0.79 -5.72
C PHE A 274 -6.10 -1.89 -5.63
N GLY A 275 -6.12 -2.83 -6.58
CA GLY A 275 -5.11 -3.89 -6.66
C GLY A 275 -5.11 -4.88 -5.48
N PHE A 276 -6.13 -4.85 -4.63
CA PHE A 276 -6.27 -5.72 -3.47
C PHE A 276 -7.48 -6.65 -3.64
N SER A 277 -7.25 -7.97 -3.57
CA SER A 277 -8.27 -8.99 -3.83
C SER A 277 -9.16 -9.33 -2.64
N PHE A 278 -8.84 -8.83 -1.44
CA PHE A 278 -9.40 -9.33 -0.18
C PHE A 278 -9.22 -10.86 -0.02
N ALA A 279 -8.03 -11.36 -0.37
CA ALA A 279 -7.61 -12.73 -0.04
C ALA A 279 -7.12 -12.84 1.42
N ASP A 280 -6.60 -11.74 1.98
CA ASP A 280 -6.27 -11.67 3.41
C ASP A 280 -7.54 -11.59 4.26
N GLU A 281 -7.84 -12.69 4.97
CA GLU A 281 -9.04 -12.83 5.79
C GLU A 281 -9.10 -11.83 6.95
N HIS A 282 -7.96 -11.43 7.53
CA HIS A 282 -7.94 -10.49 8.65
C HIS A 282 -8.32 -9.09 8.18
N ILE A 283 -7.71 -8.61 7.09
CA ILE A 283 -8.03 -7.32 6.49
C ILE A 283 -9.48 -7.32 6.00
N GLU A 284 -9.91 -8.37 5.28
CA GLU A 284 -11.30 -8.51 4.84
C GLU A 284 -12.30 -8.43 6.00
N LEU A 285 -12.04 -9.16 7.09
CA LEU A 285 -12.91 -9.18 8.25
C LEU A 285 -12.98 -7.80 8.93
N LEU A 286 -11.85 -7.11 9.07
CA LEU A 286 -11.80 -5.76 9.63
C LEU A 286 -12.56 -4.77 8.74
N THR A 287 -12.36 -4.81 7.42
CA THR A 287 -13.11 -3.97 6.48
C THR A 287 -14.62 -4.24 6.57
N LYS A 288 -15.04 -5.51 6.61
CA LYS A 288 -16.46 -5.88 6.75
C LYS A 288 -17.06 -5.44 8.09
N LYS A 289 -16.29 -5.48 9.18
CA LYS A 289 -16.74 -4.97 10.48
C LYS A 289 -16.92 -3.45 10.45
N ALA A 290 -15.99 -2.72 9.83
CA ALA A 290 -16.05 -1.27 9.72
C ALA A 290 -17.23 -0.78 8.88
N LEU A 291 -17.74 -1.59 7.93
CA LEU A 291 -18.94 -1.26 7.14
C LEU A 291 -20.22 -1.07 7.96
N ARG A 292 -20.23 -1.44 9.25
CA ARG A 292 -21.30 -1.06 10.19
C ARG A 292 -21.39 0.45 10.41
N ASN A 293 -20.30 1.19 10.18
CA ASN A 293 -20.31 2.64 10.14
C ASN A 293 -21.08 3.12 8.91
N ALA A 294 -22.27 3.69 9.12
CA ALA A 294 -23.13 4.17 8.05
C ALA A 294 -22.53 5.33 7.24
N THR A 295 -21.55 6.05 7.82
CA THR A 295 -20.85 7.16 7.17
C THR A 295 -19.59 6.74 6.42
N LEU A 296 -19.10 5.52 6.65
CA LEU A 296 -17.99 4.93 5.90
C LEU A 296 -18.47 4.61 4.49
N LYS A 297 -17.72 5.07 3.49
CA LYS A 297 -17.92 4.72 2.09
C LYS A 297 -16.70 3.98 1.55
N ILE A 298 -16.93 2.85 0.90
CA ILE A 298 -15.85 2.08 0.24
C ILE A 298 -16.05 2.13 -1.27
N LEU A 299 -14.99 2.54 -1.99
CA LEU A 299 -14.90 2.48 -3.43
C LEU A 299 -13.91 1.40 -3.82
N VAL A 300 -14.39 0.30 -4.41
CA VAL A 300 -13.54 -0.79 -4.89
C VAL A 300 -13.37 -0.67 -6.40
N PHE A 301 -12.16 -0.44 -6.86
CA PHE A 301 -11.83 -0.37 -8.28
C PHE A 301 -11.51 -1.77 -8.81
N ALA A 302 -12.46 -2.35 -9.54
CA ALA A 302 -12.33 -3.67 -10.10
C ALA A 302 -11.51 -3.64 -11.40
N TYR A 303 -10.49 -4.51 -11.50
CA TYR A 303 -9.63 -4.59 -12.67
C TYR A 303 -10.40 -4.97 -13.95
N ASN A 304 -11.36 -5.88 -13.85
CA ASN A 304 -12.22 -6.30 -14.95
C ASN A 304 -13.62 -6.69 -14.44
N GLU A 305 -14.51 -7.07 -15.36
CA GLU A 305 -15.89 -7.43 -15.03
C GLU A 305 -16.01 -8.68 -14.14
N ALA A 306 -15.12 -9.66 -14.29
CA ALA A 306 -15.11 -10.84 -13.42
C ALA A 306 -14.73 -10.48 -11.98
N SER A 307 -13.73 -9.61 -11.78
CA SER A 307 -13.40 -9.08 -10.46
C SER A 307 -14.55 -8.28 -9.86
N ARG A 308 -15.31 -7.54 -10.69
CA ARG A 308 -16.51 -6.83 -10.24
C ARG A 308 -17.56 -7.79 -9.68
N ASP A 309 -17.81 -8.91 -10.33
CA ASP A 309 -18.79 -9.90 -9.86
C ASP A 309 -18.35 -10.55 -8.55
N ILE A 310 -17.04 -10.83 -8.39
CA ILE A 310 -16.48 -11.35 -7.15
C ILE A 310 -16.67 -10.35 -5.98
N PHE A 311 -16.33 -9.08 -6.19
CA PHE A 311 -16.49 -8.06 -5.14
C PHE A 311 -17.96 -7.81 -4.79
N GLU A 312 -18.85 -7.88 -5.78
CA GLU A 312 -20.28 -7.71 -5.56
C GLU A 312 -20.84 -8.81 -4.69
N ALA A 313 -20.48 -10.07 -4.97
CA ALA A 313 -20.86 -11.19 -4.13
C ALA A 313 -20.29 -11.02 -2.71
N LYS A 314 -19.01 -10.64 -2.59
CA LYS A 314 -18.31 -10.49 -1.31
C LYS A 314 -18.89 -9.40 -0.42
N PHE A 315 -19.43 -8.32 -0.99
CA PHE A 315 -20.00 -7.17 -0.27
C PHE A 315 -21.51 -6.98 -0.49
N SER A 316 -22.21 -8.03 -0.92
CA SER A 316 -23.64 -7.99 -1.28
C SER A 316 -24.57 -7.47 -0.19
N GLU A 317 -24.19 -7.55 1.09
CA GLU A 317 -24.99 -7.09 2.23
C GLU A 317 -24.84 -5.58 2.53
N PHE A 318 -23.84 -4.90 1.93
CA PHE A 318 -23.45 -3.55 2.34
C PHE A 318 -23.78 -2.50 1.27
N SER A 319 -24.68 -1.55 1.57
CA SER A 319 -25.07 -0.47 0.64
C SER A 319 -24.04 0.65 0.50
N ASN A 320 -23.10 0.74 1.45
CA ASN A 320 -22.04 1.73 1.51
C ASN A 320 -20.74 1.26 0.81
N VAL A 321 -20.79 0.14 0.08
CA VAL A 321 -19.76 -0.32 -0.84
C VAL A 321 -20.21 -0.06 -2.27
N GLU A 322 -19.33 0.56 -3.07
CA GLU A 322 -19.55 0.77 -4.49
C GLU A 322 -18.36 0.22 -5.29
N ILE A 323 -18.68 -0.56 -6.32
CA ILE A 323 -17.71 -1.23 -7.17
C ILE A 323 -17.62 -0.46 -8.48
N VAL A 324 -16.48 0.20 -8.67
CA VAL A 324 -16.17 0.97 -9.87
C VAL A 324 -15.49 0.06 -10.88
N TYR A 325 -16.04 -0.02 -12.09
CA TYR A 325 -15.49 -0.81 -13.18
C TYR A 325 -15.67 -0.10 -14.51
N ARG A 326 -14.92 -0.50 -15.54
CA ARG A 326 -15.03 0.04 -16.90
C ARG A 326 -15.64 -1.03 -17.81
N PRO A 327 -16.87 -0.84 -18.33
CA PRO A 327 -17.50 -1.83 -19.22
C PRO A 327 -16.66 -2.11 -20.46
N GLY A 328 -16.44 -3.39 -20.78
CA GLY A 328 -15.68 -3.81 -21.97
C GLY A 328 -14.20 -3.44 -21.98
N SER A 329 -13.61 -3.05 -20.84
CA SER A 329 -12.19 -2.69 -20.73
C SER A 329 -11.64 -3.02 -19.34
N THR A 330 -10.32 -2.94 -19.17
CA THR A 330 -9.66 -3.12 -17.88
C THR A 330 -9.42 -1.78 -17.19
N LEU A 331 -9.44 -1.79 -15.86
CA LEU A 331 -9.12 -0.63 -15.03
C LEU A 331 -7.76 -0.87 -14.35
N ASP A 332 -6.70 -0.43 -15.02
CA ASP A 332 -5.33 -0.46 -14.47
C ASP A 332 -5.04 0.73 -13.54
N PHE A 333 -3.82 0.77 -12.99
CA PHE A 333 -3.44 1.80 -12.04
C PHE A 333 -3.34 3.19 -12.68
N GLY A 334 -2.98 3.27 -13.97
CA GLY A 334 -3.02 4.53 -14.72
C GLY A 334 -4.44 5.06 -14.91
N ASN A 335 -5.40 4.18 -15.19
CA ASN A 335 -6.82 4.55 -15.24
C ASN A 335 -7.31 5.06 -13.88
N LEU A 336 -6.90 4.43 -12.77
CA LEU A 336 -7.19 4.94 -11.43
C LEU A 336 -6.63 6.36 -11.26
N ASN A 337 -5.35 6.58 -11.57
CA ASN A 337 -4.73 7.91 -11.49
C ASN A 337 -5.48 8.94 -12.31
N HIS A 338 -5.94 8.58 -13.50
CA HIS A 338 -6.72 9.45 -14.36
C HIS A 338 -8.09 9.78 -13.75
N ILE A 339 -8.79 8.78 -13.19
CA ILE A 339 -10.06 8.98 -12.46
C ILE A 339 -9.83 9.92 -11.28
N ILE A 340 -8.73 9.72 -10.54
CA ILE A 340 -8.38 10.53 -9.38
C ILE A 340 -7.95 11.95 -9.77
N THR A 341 -7.25 12.12 -10.88
CA THR A 341 -6.77 13.43 -11.32
C THR A 341 -7.89 14.24 -11.99
N ASN A 342 -8.75 13.61 -12.78
CA ASN A 342 -9.70 14.32 -13.65
C ASN A 342 -10.82 15.07 -12.93
N TYR A 343 -11.13 14.74 -11.69
CA TYR A 343 -12.13 15.51 -10.94
C TYR A 343 -11.58 16.86 -10.43
N LEU A 344 -10.28 17.11 -10.62
CA LEU A 344 -9.62 18.34 -10.23
C LEU A 344 -9.57 19.26 -11.48
N ARG A 345 -10.65 19.98 -11.81
CA ARG A 345 -10.68 20.99 -12.91
C ARG A 345 -9.47 21.93 -12.83
N GLY A 346 -8.54 21.85 -13.78
CA GLY A 346 -7.40 22.76 -13.89
C GLY A 346 -6.25 22.12 -14.63
#